data_AF-A0A0M2STM5-F1
#
_entry.id   AF-A0A0M2STM5-F1
#
_cell.length_a   1.000
_cell.length_b   1.000
_cell.length_c   1.000
_cell.angle_alpha   90.00
_cell.angle_beta   90.00
_cell.angle_gamma   90.00
#
_symmetry.space_group_name_H-M   'P 1'
#
loop_
_entity.id
_entity.type
_entity.pdbx_description
1 polymer ?
#
loop_
_entity_poly.entity_id
_entity_poly.type
_entity_poly.pdbx_seq_one_letter_code
_entity_poly.pdbx_strand_id
1 'polypeptide(L)' 'MGKFIFIMFICSTLLFFAMFKNLLAMWMPGVYPPKKRLRKKAGTYGAAGAVLFLIGSLLSLLT' A
#
# COMPACT_ATOMS: atom_id res chain seq x y z
N MET A 1 -4.51 -18.96 -14.07
CA MET A 1 -4.03 -18.42 -12.77
C MET A 1 -3.30 -17.08 -12.90
N GLY A 2 -2.52 -16.84 -13.97
CA GLY A 2 -1.76 -15.58 -14.14
C GLY A 2 -2.57 -14.27 -14.11
N LYS A 3 -3.79 -14.22 -14.67
CA LYS A 3 -4.63 -13.01 -14.64
C LYS A 3 -5.02 -12.58 -13.21
N PHE A 4 -5.22 -13.54 -12.31
CA PHE A 4 -5.58 -13.25 -10.91
C PHE A 4 -4.38 -12.69 -10.13
N ILE A 5 -3.20 -13.26 -10.33
CA ILE A 5 -1.94 -12.77 -9.75
C ILE A 5 -1.64 -11.35 -10.25
N PHE A 6 -1.89 -11.08 -11.54
CA PHE A 6 -1.72 -9.75 -12.12
C PHE A 6 -2.61 -8.69 -11.47
N ILE A 7 -3.88 -9.02 -11.20
CA ILE A 7 -4.81 -8.12 -10.50
C ILE A 7 -4.34 -7.87 -9.06
N MET A 8 -3.87 -8.91 -8.35
CA MET A 8 -3.32 -8.75 -7.00
C MET A 8 -2.09 -7.82 -6.98
N PHE A 9 -1.21 -7.95 -7.97
CA PHE A 9 -0.06 -7.07 -8.13
C PHE A 9 -0.45 -5.61 -8.39
N ILE A 10 -1.42 -5.37 -9.29
CA ILE A 10 -1.95 -4.02 -9.55
C ILE A 10 -2.59 -3.43 -8.29
N CYS A 11 -3.34 -4.23 -7.55
CA CYS A 11 -3.96 -3.78 -6.31
C CYS A 11 -2.87 -3.38 -5.29
N SER A 12 -1.84 -4.21 -5.13
CA SER A 12 -0.70 -3.91 -4.24
C SER A 12 0.00 -2.61 -4.63
N THR A 13 0.30 -2.38 -5.91
CA THR A 13 0.96 -1.14 -6.36
C THR A 13 0.10 0.11 -6.11
N LEU A 14 -1.22 0.02 -6.27
CA LEU A 14 -2.16 1.09 -5.91
C LEU A 14 -2.15 1.40 -4.41
N LEU A 15 -2.08 0.37 -3.56
CA LEU A 15 -1.96 0.55 -2.11
C LEU A 15 -0.63 1.20 -1.71
N PHE A 16 0.48 0.83 -2.36
CA PHE A 16 1.76 1.51 -2.18
C PHE A 16 1.67 2.98 -2.61
N PHE A 17 1.03 3.29 -3.73
CA PHE A 17 0.84 4.68 -4.16
C PHE A 17 0.01 5.49 -3.16
N ALA A 18 -1.04 4.89 -2.58
CA ALA A 18 -1.82 5.48 -1.51
C ALA A 18 -0.98 5.72 -0.24
N MET A 19 -0.08 4.79 0.12
CA MET A 19 0.89 4.98 1.20
C MET A 19 1.79 6.19 0.93
N PHE A 20 2.42 6.27 -0.26
CA PHE A 20 3.30 7.38 -0.64
C PHE A 20 2.57 8.73 -0.61
N LYS A 21 1.33 8.79 -1.12
CA LYS A 21 0.51 10.01 -1.05
C LYS A 21 0.30 10.48 0.39
N ASN A 22 -0.02 9.56 1.30
CA ASN A 22 -0.17 9.89 2.72
C ASN A 22 1.17 10.24 3.37
N LEU A 23 2.28 9.66 2.90
CA LEU A 23 3.62 10.00 3.35
C LEU A 23 4.01 11.42 2.97
N LEU A 24 3.88 11.78 1.68
CA LEU A 24 4.16 13.11 1.15
C LEU A 24 3.32 14.18 1.85
N ALA A 25 2.05 13.89 2.11
CA ALA A 25 1.18 14.79 2.86
C ALA A 25 1.61 15.02 4.32
N MET A 26 2.46 14.15 4.91
CA MET A 26 3.06 14.40 6.23
C MET A 26 4.24 15.36 6.21
N TRP A 27 4.91 15.51 5.06
CA TRP A 27 6.06 16.41 4.89
C TRP A 27 5.66 17.87 4.76
N MET A 28 4.41 18.14 4.37
CA MET A 28 3.89 19.50 4.27
C MET A 28 3.71 20.13 5.68
N PRO A 29 4.31 21.30 5.95
CA PRO A 29 4.14 22.02 7.22
C PRO A 29 2.74 22.65 7.30
N GLY A 30 2.14 22.65 8.50
CA GLY A 30 0.82 23.28 8.74
C GLY A 30 -0.41 22.48 8.29
N VAL A 31 -0.24 21.23 7.84
CA VAL A 31 -1.35 20.44 7.29
C VAL A 31 -2.24 19.84 8.38
N TYR A 32 -3.52 20.19 8.32
CA TYR A 32 -4.62 19.43 8.91
C TYR A 32 -5.09 18.39 7.88
N PRO A 33 -5.34 17.12 8.22
CA PRO A 33 -5.44 16.53 9.57
C PRO A 33 -4.08 16.26 10.24
N PRO A 34 -4.04 16.04 11.56
CA PRO A 34 -2.79 15.87 12.32
C PRO A 34 -1.91 14.74 11.79
N LYS A 35 -0.58 14.96 11.76
CA LYS A 35 0.45 14.02 11.28
C LYS A 35 0.29 12.58 11.82
N LYS A 36 -0.19 12.43 13.07
CA LYS A 36 -0.48 11.12 13.69
C LYS A 36 -1.56 10.32 12.91
N ARG A 37 -2.60 10.97 12.38
CA ARG A 37 -3.65 10.30 11.59
C ARG A 37 -3.16 9.92 10.20
N LEU A 38 -2.37 10.79 9.54
CA LEU A 38 -1.75 10.44 8.26
C LEU A 38 -0.76 9.29 8.39
N ARG A 39 0.01 9.24 9.47
CA ARG A 39 0.96 8.14 9.73
C ARG A 39 0.25 6.81 9.96
N LYS A 40 -0.88 6.81 10.70
CA LYS A 40 -1.72 5.61 10.85
C LYS A 40 -2.25 5.14 9.50
N LYS A 41 -2.78 6.04 8.67
CA LYS A 41 -3.27 5.71 7.32
C LYS A 41 -2.17 5.19 6.41
N ALA A 42 -1.03 5.86 6.36
CA ALA A 42 0.12 5.40 5.59
C ALA A 42 0.59 4.01 6.07
N GLY A 43 0.63 3.78 7.38
CA GLY A 43 0.94 2.48 7.96
C GLY A 43 -0.05 1.40 7.55
N THR A 44 -1.37 1.68 7.58
CA THR A 44 -2.39 0.71 7.16
C THR A 44 -2.30 0.40 5.66
N TYR A 45 -2.10 1.42 4.81
CA TYR A 45 -1.97 1.20 3.36
C TYR A 45 -0.68 0.46 3.02
N GLY A 46 0.43 0.78 3.68
CA GLY A 46 1.70 0.08 3.51
C GLY A 46 1.63 -1.37 3.98
N ALA A 47 1.07 -1.62 5.16
CA ALA A 47 0.91 -2.99 5.68
C ALA A 47 -0.03 -3.83 4.79
N ALA A 48 -1.17 -3.27 4.38
CA ALA A 48 -2.09 -3.97 3.49
C ALA A 48 -1.47 -4.24 2.11
N GLY A 49 -0.73 -3.28 1.54
CA GLY A 49 0.00 -3.46 0.28
C GLY A 49 1.08 -4.53 0.37
N ALA A 50 1.86 -4.55 1.46
CA ALA A 50 2.89 -5.55 1.73
C ALA A 50 2.31 -6.97 1.90
N VAL A 51 1.20 -7.10 2.62
CA VAL A 51 0.50 -8.38 2.80
C VAL A 51 -0.03 -8.91 1.45
N LEU A 52 -0.68 -8.04 0.66
CA LEU A 52 -1.14 -8.38 -0.68
C LEU A 52 0.01 -8.79 -1.62
N PHE A 53 1.15 -8.10 -1.52
CA PHE A 53 2.35 -8.43 -2.29
C PHE A 53 2.91 -9.80 -1.90
N LEU A 54 3.02 -10.08 -0.60
CA LEU A 54 3.51 -11.36 -0.09
C LEU A 54 2.61 -12.51 -0.52
N ILE A 55 1.29 -12.36 -0.38
CA ILE A 55 0.31 -13.38 -0.80
C ILE A 55 0.41 -13.60 -2.31
N GLY A 56 0.45 -12.53 -3.10
CA GLY A 56 0.60 -12.62 -4.55
C GLY A 56 1.91 -13.29 -4.97
N SER A 57 3.02 -13.01 -4.27
CA SER A 57 4.32 -13.62 -4.52
C SER A 57 4.36 -15.11 -4.15
N LEU A 58 3.73 -15.49 -3.03
CA LEU A 58 3.57 -16.90 -2.62
C LEU A 58 2.74 -17.68 -3.64
N LEU A 59 1.62 -17.11 -4.09
CA LEU A 59 0.77 -17.71 -5.13
C LEU A 59 1.51 -17.85 -6.47
N SER A 60 2.34 -16.87 -6.82
CA SER A 60 3.17 -16.92 -8.03
C SER A 60 4.31 -17.93 -7.96
N LEU A 61 4.80 -18.26 -6.77
CA LEU A 61 5.84 -19.28 -6.59
C LEU A 61 5.25 -20.70 -6.64
N LEU A 62 4.01 -20.85 -6.18
CA LEU A 62 3.32 -22.14 -6.09
C LEU A 62 2.69 -22.59 -7.42
N THR A 63 2.47 -21.67 -8.35
CA THR A 63 1.81 -21.91 -9.65
C THR A 63 2.83 -21.98 -10.78
#